data_AF-A0A849WQA0-F1
#
_entry.id   AF-A0A849WQA0-F1
#
_cell.length_a   1.000
_cell.length_b   1.000
_cell.length_c   1.000
_cell.angle_alpha   90.00
_cell.angle_beta   90.00
_cell.angle_gamma   90.00
#
_symmetry.space_group_name_H-M   'P 1'
#
loop_
_entity.id
_entity.type
_entity.pdbx_description
1 polymer ?
#
loop_
_entity_poly.entity_id
_entity_poly.type
_entity_poly.pdbx_seq_one_letter_code
_entity_poly.pdbx_strand_id
1 'polypeptide(L)'
;GNKNRLRAQDIHRIVDVFNKQTQIPRYSRMVSLSEIEKNDFNLNIPRYIDSQETEDIQDIAAHLQGDIPQEDIESLENYFCVYPTLKTMLFGKSKRERYSTLLIPQEQIKETIFSHPEFQEYARTMESTFSLWKERTVLLLKNLSMGCKPKELIHKISEDILSAFGKTSLLDQYDIYQHLMTYWSETMQDDVYAVASLGWKAELEPIEGKKSEWECDLLPKRFLVHRYFSAEKKAVEELETKRDSISQELDELIEEHSGEEGYFSSLDKFNKATASKRLKEIQGNSEDAPEQKALESYLKLSDRLSETNKRIKIMEKSLENKVLAQYKNLTEAEIKDLVVDDKWMTALYDAIKGEMDRISQKLTQRIKELAERYAVTLPEMERKGKELEEKVEGHLRKMGFLW
;
A
#
# COMPACT_ATOMS: atom_id res chain seq x y z
N GLY A 1 8.93 4.77 -26.70
CA GLY A 1 9.99 5.70 -26.25
C GLY A 1 10.89 4.99 -25.26
N ASN A 2 12.11 5.48 -25.05
CA ASN A 2 13.13 4.96 -24.12
C ASN A 2 12.71 4.85 -22.63
N LYS A 3 11.45 5.14 -22.29
CA LYS A 3 10.86 5.06 -20.95
C LYS A 3 10.00 3.82 -20.71
N ASN A 4 9.49 3.16 -21.77
CA ASN A 4 8.65 1.97 -21.60
C ASN A 4 9.54 0.74 -21.58
N ARG A 5 9.52 0.00 -20.48
CA ARG A 5 10.23 -1.27 -20.33
C ARG A 5 9.21 -2.39 -20.23
N LEU A 6 9.44 -3.47 -20.97
CA LEU A 6 8.66 -4.69 -20.81
C LEU A 6 8.99 -5.28 -19.44
N ARG A 7 7.94 -5.54 -18.65
CA ARG A 7 8.08 -6.21 -17.36
C ARG A 7 8.26 -7.71 -17.60
N ALA A 8 8.69 -8.44 -16.57
CA ALA A 8 8.87 -9.88 -16.67
C ALA A 8 7.55 -10.58 -17.07
N GLN A 9 6.42 -10.14 -16.52
CA GLN A 9 5.10 -10.67 -16.87
C GLN A 9 4.71 -10.46 -18.33
N ASP A 10 5.05 -9.30 -18.90
CA ASP A 10 4.70 -8.96 -20.29
C ASP A 10 5.48 -9.88 -21.24
N ILE A 11 6.77 -10.09 -20.97
CA ILE A 11 7.63 -10.98 -21.76
C ILE A 11 7.14 -12.43 -21.65
N HIS A 12 6.89 -12.90 -20.44
CA HIS A 12 6.44 -14.28 -20.21
C HIS A 12 5.11 -14.55 -20.90
N ARG A 13 4.12 -13.67 -20.73
CA ARG A 13 2.82 -13.76 -21.41
C ARG A 13 2.93 -13.80 -22.93
N ILE A 14 3.78 -12.96 -23.53
CA ILE A 14 4.02 -12.98 -24.99
C ILE A 14 4.56 -14.36 -25.42
N VAL A 15 5.57 -14.88 -24.71
CA VAL A 15 6.20 -16.17 -25.02
C VAL A 15 5.18 -17.31 -24.86
N ASP A 16 4.41 -17.31 -23.78
CA ASP A 16 3.38 -18.31 -23.50
C ASP A 16 2.31 -18.34 -24.57
N VAL A 17 1.78 -17.16 -24.93
CA VAL A 17 0.72 -17.03 -25.94
C VAL A 17 1.23 -17.44 -27.31
N PHE A 18 2.46 -17.08 -27.67
CA PHE A 18 3.08 -17.49 -28.92
C PHE A 18 3.29 -19.01 -29.00
N ASN A 19 3.93 -19.59 -27.98
CA ASN A 19 4.27 -21.02 -27.97
C ASN A 19 3.03 -21.91 -27.90
N LYS A 20 1.99 -21.49 -27.15
CA LYS A 20 0.71 -22.22 -27.03
C LYS A 20 -0.27 -21.90 -28.16
N GLN A 21 0.05 -20.91 -29.00
CA GLN A 21 -0.83 -20.39 -30.06
C GLN A 21 -2.22 -19.98 -29.55
N THR A 22 -2.27 -19.45 -28.32
CA THR A 22 -3.52 -19.10 -27.66
C THR A 22 -4.14 -17.88 -28.33
N GLN A 23 -5.43 -17.96 -28.67
CA GLN A 23 -6.20 -16.81 -29.13
C GLN A 23 -6.80 -16.10 -27.93
N ILE A 24 -6.56 -14.80 -27.84
CA ILE A 24 -7.03 -13.95 -26.74
C ILE A 24 -7.66 -12.70 -27.38
N PRO A 25 -8.95 -12.41 -27.11
CA PRO A 25 -9.60 -11.20 -27.62
C PRO A 25 -8.74 -9.95 -27.41
N ARG A 26 -8.61 -9.13 -28.45
CA ARG A 26 -7.82 -7.87 -28.48
C ARG A 26 -6.31 -8.01 -28.25
N TYR A 27 -5.78 -9.23 -28.11
CA TYR A 27 -4.36 -9.45 -27.79
C TYR A 27 -3.67 -10.42 -28.77
N SER A 28 -4.29 -11.55 -29.08
CA SER A 28 -3.71 -12.59 -29.94
C SER A 28 -4.75 -13.28 -30.81
N ARG A 29 -4.41 -13.50 -32.08
CA ARG A 29 -5.26 -14.20 -33.04
C ARG A 29 -4.40 -14.95 -34.05
N MET A 30 -4.78 -16.19 -34.35
CA MET A 30 -4.21 -16.93 -35.48
C MET A 30 -4.96 -16.53 -36.75
N VAL A 31 -4.23 -16.10 -37.76
CA VAL A 31 -4.78 -15.62 -39.04
C VAL A 31 -4.38 -16.60 -40.14
N SER A 32 -5.34 -17.03 -40.96
CA SER A 32 -5.06 -17.93 -42.08
C SER A 32 -4.35 -17.20 -43.22
N LEU A 33 -3.56 -17.93 -44.02
CA LEU A 33 -2.93 -17.36 -45.20
C LEU A 33 -3.94 -16.74 -46.19
N SER A 34 -5.14 -17.31 -46.30
CA SER A 34 -6.22 -16.78 -47.12
C SER A 34 -6.76 -15.43 -46.64
N GLU A 35 -6.76 -15.16 -45.33
CA GLU A 35 -7.13 -13.85 -44.78
C GLU A 35 -6.00 -12.83 -44.97
N ILE A 36 -4.74 -13.28 -44.89
CA ILE A 36 -3.56 -12.44 -45.20
C ILE A 36 -3.58 -12.02 -46.68
N GLU A 37 -3.89 -12.94 -47.59
CA GLU A 37 -4.02 -12.66 -49.03
C GLU A 37 -5.14 -11.66 -49.32
N LYS A 38 -6.31 -11.80 -48.66
CA LYS A 38 -7.41 -10.81 -48.74
C LYS A 38 -7.04 -9.42 -48.23
N ASN A 39 -6.01 -9.31 -47.39
CA ASN A 39 -5.46 -8.06 -46.89
C ASN A 39 -4.21 -7.62 -47.67
N ASP A 40 -4.03 -8.08 -48.91
CA ASP A 40 -2.90 -7.75 -49.80
C ASP A 40 -1.53 -8.05 -49.17
N PHE A 41 -1.44 -9.14 -48.39
CA PHE A 41 -0.24 -9.52 -47.62
C PHE A 41 0.25 -8.44 -46.63
N ASN A 42 -0.62 -7.51 -46.24
CA ASN A 42 -0.29 -6.46 -45.28
C ASN A 42 -0.34 -7.01 -43.85
N LEU A 43 0.80 -7.05 -43.15
CA LEU A 43 0.92 -7.64 -41.81
C LEU A 43 0.73 -6.64 -40.65
N ASN A 44 0.15 -5.46 -40.92
CA ASN A 44 -0.13 -4.49 -39.86
C ASN A 44 -1.19 -5.05 -38.87
N ILE A 45 -0.83 -5.13 -37.59
CA ILE A 45 -1.63 -5.73 -36.51
C ILE A 45 -3.09 -5.21 -36.46
N PRO A 46 -3.37 -3.90 -36.59
CA PRO A 46 -4.75 -3.40 -36.52
C PRO A 46 -5.70 -3.94 -37.59
N ARG A 47 -5.18 -4.58 -38.66
CA ARG A 47 -6.00 -5.25 -39.68
C ARG A 47 -6.59 -6.58 -39.20
N TYR A 48 -6.00 -7.16 -38.16
CA TYR A 48 -6.32 -8.51 -37.69
C TYR A 48 -6.85 -8.52 -36.26
N ILE A 49 -6.44 -7.54 -35.45
CA ILE A 49 -6.82 -7.40 -34.05
C ILE A 49 -7.27 -5.96 -33.81
N ASP A 50 -8.51 -5.81 -33.38
CA ASP A 50 -8.99 -4.55 -32.81
C ASP A 50 -8.53 -4.47 -31.35
N SER A 51 -7.61 -3.54 -31.09
CA SER A 51 -7.03 -3.31 -29.76
C SER A 51 -7.65 -2.12 -29.05
N GLN A 52 -8.75 -1.54 -29.57
CA GLN A 52 -9.42 -0.42 -28.91
C GLN A 52 -10.07 -0.87 -27.60
N GLU A 53 -9.91 -0.05 -26.56
CA GLU A 53 -10.63 -0.23 -25.32
C GLU A 53 -12.09 0.12 -25.51
N THR A 54 -12.98 -0.57 -24.80
CA THR A 54 -14.40 -0.24 -24.82
C THR A 54 -14.60 0.96 -23.92
N GLU A 55 -15.00 2.08 -24.50
CA GLU A 55 -15.37 3.25 -23.72
C GLU A 55 -16.64 2.98 -22.90
N ASP A 56 -16.70 3.60 -21.72
CA ASP A 56 -17.92 3.63 -20.93
C ASP A 56 -19.03 4.34 -21.71
N ILE A 57 -20.13 3.62 -21.96
CA ILE A 57 -21.31 4.20 -22.58
C ILE A 57 -22.02 5.08 -21.54
N GLN A 58 -22.17 6.37 -21.82
CA GLN A 58 -22.92 7.26 -20.94
C GLN A 58 -24.43 7.20 -21.25
N ASP A 59 -25.21 6.69 -20.32
CA ASP A 59 -26.68 6.71 -20.42
C ASP A 59 -27.25 8.10 -20.04
N ILE A 60 -27.82 8.78 -21.03
CA ILE A 60 -28.45 10.10 -20.87
C ILE A 60 -29.64 10.03 -19.91
N ALA A 61 -30.46 8.98 -19.98
CA ALA A 61 -31.64 8.87 -19.14
C ALA A 61 -31.28 8.59 -17.67
N ALA A 62 -30.19 7.89 -17.40
CA ALA A 62 -29.62 7.73 -16.06
C ALA A 62 -29.12 9.06 -15.49
N HIS A 63 -28.43 9.90 -16.28
CA HIS A 63 -28.05 11.25 -15.86
C HIS A 63 -29.26 12.13 -15.52
N LEU A 64 -30.36 11.99 -16.27
CA LEU A 64 -31.55 12.80 -16.05
C LEU A 64 -32.41 12.31 -14.87
N GLN A 65 -32.53 11.00 -14.68
CA GLN A 65 -33.53 10.39 -13.78
C GLN A 65 -32.92 9.55 -12.64
N GLY A 66 -31.60 9.40 -12.60
CA GLY A 66 -30.88 8.55 -11.63
C GLY A 66 -30.93 7.07 -12.00
N ASP A 67 -30.63 6.21 -11.02
CA ASP A 67 -30.40 4.76 -11.18
C ASP A 67 -29.20 4.41 -12.08
N ILE A 68 -28.77 3.15 -12.02
CA ILE A 68 -27.58 2.64 -12.71
C ILE A 68 -28.04 1.76 -13.88
N PRO A 69 -27.59 2.04 -15.13
CA PRO A 69 -27.88 1.19 -16.29
C PRO A 69 -27.42 -0.26 -16.09
N GLN A 70 -28.18 -1.21 -16.63
CA GLN A 70 -27.82 -2.63 -16.54
C GLN A 70 -26.50 -2.95 -17.26
N GLU A 71 -26.20 -2.26 -18.36
CA GLU A 71 -24.94 -2.42 -19.12
C GLU A 71 -23.70 -2.09 -18.27
N ASP A 72 -23.79 -1.05 -17.43
CA ASP A 72 -22.71 -0.71 -16.50
C ASP A 72 -22.47 -1.80 -15.45
N ILE A 73 -23.55 -2.47 -14.99
CA ILE A 73 -23.46 -3.60 -14.06
C ILE A 73 -22.91 -4.85 -14.78
N GLU A 74 -23.29 -5.08 -16.03
CA GLU A 74 -22.77 -6.18 -16.86
C GLU A 74 -21.28 -6.01 -17.17
N SER A 75 -20.76 -4.78 -17.25
CA SER A 75 -19.32 -4.53 -17.36
C SER A 75 -18.52 -5.08 -16.16
N LEU A 76 -19.18 -5.29 -15.02
CA LEU A 76 -18.62 -5.85 -13.80
C LEU A 76 -18.86 -7.35 -13.63
N GLU A 77 -19.40 -8.04 -14.64
CA GLU A 77 -19.84 -9.44 -14.51
C GLU A 77 -18.69 -10.40 -14.13
N ASN A 78 -17.44 -10.10 -14.53
CA ASN A 78 -16.27 -10.87 -14.09
C ASN A 78 -16.16 -10.96 -12.56
N TYR A 79 -16.54 -9.91 -11.84
CA TYR A 79 -16.60 -9.89 -10.37
C TYR A 79 -17.80 -10.66 -9.85
N PHE A 80 -18.98 -10.45 -10.43
CA PHE A 80 -20.20 -11.06 -9.92
C PHE A 80 -20.36 -12.54 -10.26
N CYS A 81 -19.62 -13.06 -11.23
CA CYS A 81 -19.43 -14.50 -11.41
C CYS A 81 -18.77 -15.15 -10.18
N VAL A 82 -17.92 -14.40 -9.47
CA VAL A 82 -17.28 -14.85 -8.22
C VAL A 82 -18.09 -14.45 -6.99
N TYR A 83 -18.76 -13.30 -7.04
CA TYR A 83 -19.53 -12.73 -5.93
C TYR A 83 -21.03 -12.54 -6.29
N PRO A 84 -21.78 -13.62 -6.60
CA PRO A 84 -23.15 -13.50 -7.07
C PRO A 84 -24.10 -12.94 -6.01
N THR A 85 -23.95 -13.31 -4.74
CA THR A 85 -24.82 -12.77 -3.68
C THR A 85 -24.42 -11.36 -3.28
N LEU A 86 -23.14 -10.98 -3.43
CA LEU A 86 -22.71 -9.59 -3.29
C LEU A 86 -23.41 -8.68 -4.31
N LYS A 87 -23.55 -9.12 -5.57
CA LYS A 87 -24.31 -8.38 -6.60
C LYS A 87 -25.72 -8.05 -6.10
N THR A 88 -26.41 -9.05 -5.54
CA THR A 88 -27.79 -8.89 -5.03
C THR A 88 -27.89 -8.05 -3.77
N MET A 89 -26.82 -7.95 -2.98
CA MET A 89 -26.74 -7.07 -1.82
C MET A 89 -26.50 -5.62 -2.21
N LEU A 90 -25.70 -5.39 -3.25
CA LEU A 90 -25.36 -4.06 -3.74
C LEU A 90 -26.46 -3.45 -4.62
N PHE A 91 -27.07 -4.24 -5.49
CA PHE A 91 -27.99 -3.77 -6.52
C PHE A 91 -29.37 -4.40 -6.40
N GLY A 92 -30.39 -3.54 -6.44
CA GLY A 92 -31.80 -3.92 -6.45
C GLY A 92 -32.50 -3.50 -7.73
N LYS A 93 -33.69 -4.05 -7.96
CA LYS A 93 -34.52 -3.73 -9.11
C LYS A 93 -35.00 -2.28 -9.05
N SER A 94 -34.73 -1.49 -10.10
CA SER A 94 -35.33 -0.15 -10.25
C SER A 94 -36.80 -0.26 -10.71
N LYS A 95 -37.54 0.84 -10.51
CA LYS A 95 -38.86 1.06 -11.15
C LYS A 95 -38.75 1.19 -12.67
N ARG A 96 -37.56 1.54 -13.18
CA ARG A 96 -37.28 1.72 -14.61
C ARG A 96 -36.73 0.41 -15.19
N GLU A 97 -37.25 -0.01 -16.34
CA GLU A 97 -36.75 -1.20 -17.04
C GLU A 97 -35.31 -1.00 -17.51
N ARG A 98 -34.47 -2.02 -17.35
CA ARG A 98 -33.01 -2.00 -17.66
C ARG A 98 -32.16 -1.10 -16.75
N TYR A 99 -32.69 -0.71 -15.60
CA TYR A 99 -31.94 0.01 -14.57
C TYR A 99 -31.98 -0.74 -13.24
N SER A 100 -30.98 -0.48 -12.41
CA SER A 100 -30.86 -1.00 -11.06
C SER A 100 -30.55 0.13 -10.10
N THR A 101 -30.97 -0.02 -8.85
CA THR A 101 -30.74 0.97 -7.80
C THR A 101 -29.69 0.42 -6.83
N LEU A 102 -28.76 1.25 -6.40
CA LEU A 102 -27.83 0.90 -5.33
C LEU A 102 -28.61 0.79 -4.01
N LEU A 103 -28.51 -0.35 -3.33
CA LEU A 103 -29.28 -0.65 -2.11
C LEU A 103 -28.64 -0.09 -0.83
N ILE A 104 -27.39 0.36 -0.91
CA ILE A 104 -26.61 0.85 0.22
C ILE A 104 -26.08 2.26 -0.04
N PRO A 105 -25.78 3.04 1.02
CA PRO A 105 -25.08 4.32 0.88
C PRO A 105 -23.68 4.15 0.28
N GLN A 106 -23.20 5.17 -0.43
CA GLN A 106 -21.91 5.14 -1.11
C GLN A 106 -20.73 4.97 -0.15
N GLU A 107 -20.86 5.50 1.06
CA GLU A 107 -19.87 5.42 2.13
C GLU A 107 -19.70 3.96 2.63
N GLN A 108 -20.76 3.16 2.54
CA GLN A 108 -20.80 1.78 3.03
C GLN A 108 -20.36 0.74 1.98
N ILE A 109 -20.15 1.13 0.70
CA ILE A 109 -19.78 0.19 -0.37
C ILE A 109 -18.52 -0.60 0.00
N LYS A 110 -17.48 0.09 0.47
CA LYS A 110 -16.21 -0.55 0.82
C LYS A 110 -16.41 -1.56 1.96
N GLU A 111 -17.03 -1.14 3.04
CA GLU A 111 -17.27 -2.02 4.19
C GLU A 111 -18.12 -3.23 3.80
N THR A 112 -19.15 -3.03 2.99
CA THR A 112 -20.04 -4.10 2.51
C THR A 112 -19.26 -5.13 1.69
N ILE A 113 -18.43 -4.70 0.74
CA ILE A 113 -17.62 -5.61 -0.08
C ILE A 113 -16.64 -6.40 0.79
N PHE A 114 -15.88 -5.71 1.66
CA PHE A 114 -14.81 -6.35 2.45
C PHE A 114 -15.34 -7.27 3.57
N SER A 115 -16.56 -7.00 4.07
CA SER A 115 -17.20 -7.84 5.09
C SER A 115 -18.03 -8.99 4.50
N HIS A 116 -18.22 -9.03 3.17
CA HIS A 116 -19.09 -10.00 2.54
C HIS A 116 -18.54 -11.44 2.62
N PRO A 117 -19.38 -12.47 2.91
CA PRO A 117 -18.91 -13.86 3.03
C PRO A 117 -18.21 -14.40 1.78
N GLU A 118 -18.72 -14.12 0.57
CA GLU A 118 -18.09 -14.58 -0.69
C GLU A 118 -16.72 -13.93 -0.89
N PHE A 119 -16.55 -12.68 -0.45
CA PHE A 119 -15.26 -12.00 -0.51
C PHE A 119 -14.25 -12.67 0.43
N GLN A 120 -14.66 -12.92 1.68
CA GLN A 120 -13.82 -13.63 2.66
C GLN A 120 -13.52 -15.07 2.24
N GLU A 121 -14.44 -15.77 1.58
CA GLU A 121 -14.24 -17.11 1.05
C GLU A 121 -13.23 -17.12 -0.11
N TYR A 122 -13.39 -16.19 -1.05
CA TYR A 122 -12.43 -16.02 -2.13
C TYR A 122 -11.04 -15.69 -1.57
N ALA A 123 -10.97 -14.83 -0.56
CA ALA A 123 -9.71 -14.50 0.09
C ALA A 123 -9.03 -15.72 0.73
N ARG A 124 -9.80 -16.54 1.46
CA ARG A 124 -9.31 -17.80 2.04
C ARG A 124 -8.86 -18.80 0.97
N THR A 125 -9.53 -18.85 -0.17
CA THR A 125 -9.13 -19.72 -1.31
C THR A 125 -7.77 -19.30 -1.86
N MET A 126 -7.51 -18.00 -2.01
CA MET A 126 -6.22 -17.49 -2.46
C MET A 126 -5.12 -17.74 -1.42
N GLU A 127 -5.40 -17.50 -0.13
CA GLU A 127 -4.45 -17.80 0.96
C GLU A 127 -4.10 -19.29 1.00
N SER A 128 -5.08 -20.18 0.81
CA SER A 128 -4.85 -21.63 0.70
C SER A 128 -3.99 -21.99 -0.51
N THR A 129 -4.25 -21.36 -1.66
CA THR A 129 -3.48 -21.58 -2.90
C THR A 129 -2.02 -21.16 -2.72
N PHE A 130 -1.79 -19.99 -2.12
CA PHE A 130 -0.46 -19.52 -1.76
C PHE A 130 0.21 -20.43 -0.73
N SER A 131 -0.51 -20.88 0.29
CA SER A 131 0.03 -21.75 1.35
C SER A 131 0.54 -23.08 0.77
N LEU A 132 -0.23 -23.70 -0.12
CA LEU A 132 0.18 -24.94 -0.80
C LEU A 132 1.44 -24.74 -1.67
N TRP A 133 1.53 -23.63 -2.39
CA TRP A 133 2.73 -23.27 -3.15
C TRP A 133 3.92 -22.98 -2.23
N LYS A 134 3.68 -22.25 -1.14
CA LYS A 134 4.68 -21.89 -0.13
C LYS A 134 5.28 -23.13 0.49
N GLU A 135 4.49 -24.12 0.90
CA GLU A 135 5.00 -25.37 1.50
C GLU A 135 6.04 -26.06 0.60
N ARG A 136 5.73 -26.22 -0.69
CA ARG A 136 6.64 -26.83 -1.67
C ARG A 136 7.89 -25.98 -1.89
N THR A 137 7.70 -24.66 -1.99
CA THR A 137 8.77 -23.72 -2.28
C THR A 137 9.72 -23.56 -1.08
N VAL A 138 9.20 -23.47 0.14
CA VAL A 138 9.99 -23.42 1.37
C VAL A 138 10.84 -24.68 1.51
N LEU A 139 10.28 -25.86 1.24
CA LEU A 139 11.05 -27.11 1.25
C LEU A 139 12.21 -27.06 0.23
N LEU A 140 11.97 -26.55 -0.98
CA LEU A 140 13.00 -26.37 -2.00
C LEU A 140 14.08 -25.38 -1.55
N LEU A 141 13.68 -24.24 -1.00
CA LEU A 141 14.57 -23.15 -0.60
C LEU A 141 15.44 -23.52 0.60
N LYS A 142 14.88 -24.14 1.64
CA LYS A 142 15.66 -24.57 2.82
C LYS A 142 16.68 -25.67 2.52
N ASN A 143 16.46 -26.41 1.43
CA ASN A 143 17.39 -27.43 0.94
C ASN A 143 18.46 -26.90 -0.03
N LEU A 144 18.52 -25.58 -0.27
CA LEU A 144 19.61 -25.00 -1.06
C LEU A 144 20.95 -25.25 -0.38
N SER A 145 21.95 -25.57 -1.21
CA SER A 145 23.33 -25.77 -0.80
C SER A 145 24.27 -24.90 -1.63
N MET A 146 25.52 -24.81 -1.19
CA MET A 146 26.60 -24.20 -1.99
C MET A 146 26.66 -24.83 -3.39
N GLY A 147 26.88 -24.01 -4.41
CA GLY A 147 26.86 -24.39 -5.82
C GLY A 147 25.47 -24.51 -6.45
N CYS A 148 24.41 -24.09 -5.76
CA CYS A 148 23.07 -24.03 -6.36
C CYS A 148 23.06 -23.06 -7.56
N LYS A 149 22.09 -23.25 -8.46
CA LYS A 149 21.98 -22.46 -9.70
C LYS A 149 20.79 -21.51 -9.61
N PRO A 150 21.01 -20.22 -9.33
CA PRO A 150 19.91 -19.28 -9.07
C PRO A 150 18.94 -19.16 -10.24
N LYS A 151 19.44 -19.21 -11.48
CA LYS A 151 18.61 -19.15 -12.71
C LYS A 151 17.68 -20.35 -12.88
N GLU A 152 18.15 -21.55 -12.56
CA GLU A 152 17.30 -22.76 -12.62
C GLU A 152 16.27 -22.75 -11.47
N LEU A 153 16.67 -22.24 -10.29
CA LEU A 153 15.79 -22.09 -9.13
C LEU A 153 14.63 -21.14 -9.43
N ILE A 154 14.91 -19.90 -9.85
CA ILE A 154 13.84 -18.92 -10.09
C ILE A 154 12.89 -19.39 -11.18
N HIS A 155 13.40 -19.98 -12.26
CA HIS A 155 12.55 -20.55 -13.31
C HIS A 155 11.59 -21.61 -12.74
N LYS A 156 12.09 -22.55 -11.93
CA LYS A 156 11.24 -23.57 -11.31
C LYS A 156 10.18 -22.98 -10.39
N ILE A 157 10.54 -22.03 -9.54
CA ILE A 157 9.63 -21.40 -8.59
C ILE A 157 8.58 -20.55 -9.32
N SER A 158 9.00 -19.83 -10.37
CA SER A 158 8.14 -18.95 -11.15
C SER A 158 7.15 -19.71 -12.03
N GLU A 159 7.52 -20.87 -12.57
CA GLU A 159 6.55 -21.74 -13.27
C GLU A 159 5.57 -22.40 -12.28
N ASP A 160 6.02 -22.81 -11.08
CA ASP A 160 5.12 -23.39 -10.08
C ASP A 160 4.10 -22.36 -9.57
N ILE A 161 4.48 -21.08 -9.38
CA ILE A 161 3.54 -20.05 -8.96
C ILE A 161 2.52 -19.71 -10.06
N LEU A 162 2.96 -19.64 -11.32
CA LEU A 162 2.04 -19.49 -12.46
C LEU A 162 1.04 -20.64 -12.50
N SER A 163 1.51 -21.89 -12.37
CA SER A 163 0.64 -23.06 -12.38
C SER A 163 -0.35 -23.06 -11.20
N ALA A 164 0.10 -22.65 -10.01
CA ALA A 164 -0.73 -22.58 -8.81
C ALA A 164 -1.89 -21.58 -8.98
N PHE A 165 -1.63 -20.42 -9.60
CA PHE A 165 -2.63 -19.37 -9.79
C PHE A 165 -3.34 -19.41 -11.16
N GLY A 166 -2.97 -20.30 -12.08
CA GLY A 166 -3.52 -20.31 -13.43
C GLY A 166 -5.00 -20.65 -13.57
N LYS A 167 -5.67 -21.07 -12.48
CA LYS A 167 -7.11 -21.35 -12.44
C LYS A 167 -7.90 -20.37 -11.58
N THR A 168 -7.26 -19.34 -11.03
CA THR A 168 -7.95 -18.38 -10.16
C THR A 168 -8.76 -17.40 -11.02
N SER A 169 -10.03 -17.22 -10.68
CA SER A 169 -10.88 -16.17 -11.28
C SER A 169 -10.42 -14.80 -10.79
N LEU A 170 -10.69 -13.70 -11.52
CA LEU A 170 -10.35 -12.30 -11.18
C LEU A 170 -8.88 -11.91 -11.06
N LEU A 171 -8.02 -12.83 -10.67
CA LEU A 171 -6.59 -12.61 -10.51
C LEU A 171 -5.84 -13.12 -11.76
N ASP A 172 -5.05 -12.25 -12.38
CA ASP A 172 -4.17 -12.65 -13.47
C ASP A 172 -2.91 -13.32 -12.90
N GLN A 173 -2.67 -14.60 -13.24
CA GLN A 173 -1.48 -15.34 -12.83
C GLN A 173 -0.17 -14.60 -13.18
N TYR A 174 -0.17 -13.81 -14.26
CA TYR A 174 1.00 -13.06 -14.70
C TYR A 174 1.31 -11.87 -13.77
N ASP A 175 0.30 -11.29 -13.11
CA ASP A 175 0.53 -10.26 -12.09
C ASP A 175 1.22 -10.86 -10.85
N ILE A 176 0.81 -12.06 -10.42
CA ILE A 176 1.47 -12.79 -9.32
C ILE A 176 2.91 -13.16 -9.68
N TYR A 177 3.12 -13.64 -10.90
CA TYR A 177 4.47 -13.86 -11.44
C TYR A 177 5.30 -12.58 -11.40
N GLN A 178 4.73 -11.42 -11.75
CA GLN A 178 5.46 -10.16 -11.70
C GLN A 178 5.90 -9.81 -10.28
N HIS A 179 5.04 -9.99 -9.28
CA HIS A 179 5.39 -9.73 -7.88
C HIS A 179 6.60 -10.56 -7.43
N LEU A 180 6.61 -11.86 -7.76
CA LEU A 180 7.77 -12.72 -7.53
C LEU A 180 9.02 -12.21 -8.27
N MET A 181 8.90 -11.87 -9.55
CA MET A 181 10.04 -11.46 -10.35
C MET A 181 10.61 -10.10 -9.95
N THR A 182 9.76 -9.17 -9.51
CA THR A 182 10.19 -7.89 -8.92
C THR A 182 10.98 -8.17 -7.65
N TYR A 183 10.42 -8.93 -6.71
CA TYR A 183 11.10 -9.26 -5.45
C TYR A 183 12.41 -10.05 -5.68
N TRP A 184 12.40 -10.94 -6.67
CA TRP A 184 13.59 -11.64 -7.11
C TRP A 184 14.67 -10.65 -7.53
N SER A 185 14.37 -9.76 -8.47
CA SER A 185 15.34 -8.80 -9.01
C SER A 185 15.84 -7.80 -7.97
N GLU A 186 15.03 -7.44 -6.98
CA GLU A 186 15.34 -6.40 -5.99
C GLU A 186 16.02 -6.94 -4.73
N THR A 187 15.87 -8.23 -4.40
CA THR A 187 16.35 -8.77 -3.12
C THR A 187 16.76 -10.24 -3.22
N MET A 188 15.82 -11.12 -3.59
CA MET A 188 16.05 -12.57 -3.42
C MET A 188 17.16 -13.11 -4.34
N GLN A 189 17.40 -12.47 -5.49
CA GLN A 189 18.47 -12.86 -6.40
C GLN A 189 19.83 -12.81 -5.71
N ASP A 190 20.17 -11.68 -5.10
CA ASP A 190 21.47 -11.46 -4.47
C ASP A 190 21.65 -12.39 -3.27
N ASP A 191 20.59 -12.58 -2.48
CA ASP A 191 20.59 -13.52 -1.37
C ASP A 191 20.86 -14.97 -1.83
N VAL A 192 20.22 -15.42 -2.91
CA VAL A 192 20.41 -16.77 -3.45
C VAL A 192 21.81 -16.92 -4.05
N TYR A 193 22.38 -15.88 -4.67
CA TYR A 193 23.78 -15.89 -5.10
C TYR A 193 24.73 -15.98 -3.90
N ALA A 194 24.45 -15.29 -2.79
CA ALA A 194 25.23 -15.39 -1.56
C ALA A 194 25.17 -16.81 -0.97
N VAL A 195 23.99 -17.43 -0.94
CA VAL A 195 23.84 -18.84 -0.52
C VAL A 195 24.58 -19.78 -1.47
N ALA A 196 24.57 -19.52 -2.78
CA ALA A 196 25.28 -20.33 -3.76
C ALA A 196 26.80 -20.29 -3.57
N SER A 197 27.36 -19.13 -3.18
CA SER A 197 28.80 -18.94 -3.02
C SER A 197 29.31 -19.32 -1.62
N LEU A 198 28.61 -18.91 -0.56
CA LEU A 198 29.07 -19.01 0.84
C LEU A 198 28.31 -20.05 1.65
N GLY A 199 27.18 -20.54 1.14
CA GLY A 199 26.22 -21.34 1.89
C GLY A 199 25.35 -20.49 2.82
N TRP A 200 24.65 -21.16 3.73
CA TRP A 200 23.77 -20.50 4.71
C TRP A 200 24.58 -19.88 5.86
N LYS A 201 25.16 -18.71 5.62
CA LYS A 201 25.95 -17.97 6.59
C LYS A 201 25.51 -16.51 6.67
N ALA A 202 25.23 -16.04 7.88
CA ALA A 202 24.96 -14.64 8.17
C ALA A 202 26.29 -13.92 8.45
N GLU A 203 27.04 -13.61 7.39
CA GLU A 203 28.30 -12.87 7.52
C GLU A 203 28.02 -11.38 7.81
N LEU A 204 28.80 -10.83 8.75
CA LEU A 204 28.70 -9.43 9.16
C LEU A 204 29.79 -8.62 8.48
N GLU A 205 29.42 -7.62 7.72
CA GLU A 205 30.32 -6.73 7.00
C GLU A 205 30.28 -5.31 7.59
N PRO A 206 31.41 -4.59 7.67
CA PRO A 206 31.43 -3.21 8.12
C PRO A 206 30.82 -2.29 7.07
N ILE A 207 29.97 -1.35 7.50
CA ILE A 207 29.35 -0.38 6.57
C ILE A 207 30.39 0.64 6.12
N GLU A 208 30.59 0.78 4.80
CA GLU A 208 31.52 1.76 4.25
C GLU A 208 31.19 3.19 4.71
N GLY A 209 32.20 3.90 5.22
CA GLY A 209 32.06 5.27 5.69
C GLY A 209 31.53 5.43 7.12
N LYS A 210 31.13 4.35 7.81
CA LYS A 210 30.62 4.42 9.19
C LYS A 210 31.43 3.55 10.14
N LYS A 211 32.17 4.19 11.07
CA LYS A 211 32.96 3.48 12.08
C LYS A 211 32.06 2.76 13.07
N SER A 212 32.24 1.44 13.19
CA SER A 212 31.56 0.54 14.15
C SER A 212 30.11 0.17 13.80
N GLU A 213 29.64 0.51 12.59
CA GLU A 213 28.38 -0.04 12.07
C GLU A 213 28.66 -1.27 11.20
N TRP A 214 27.76 -2.23 11.27
CA TRP A 214 27.85 -3.50 10.57
C TRP A 214 26.50 -3.83 9.93
N GLU A 215 26.54 -4.58 8.83
CA GLU A 215 25.37 -5.07 8.12
C GLU A 215 25.53 -6.54 7.74
N CYS A 216 24.42 -7.14 7.36
CA CYS A 216 24.34 -8.51 6.89
C CYS A 216 23.30 -8.53 5.78
N ASP A 217 23.75 -8.63 4.54
CA ASP A 217 22.89 -8.52 3.35
C ASP A 217 21.88 -9.67 3.30
N LEU A 218 22.36 -10.90 3.51
CA LEU A 218 21.52 -12.10 3.51
C LEU A 218 20.43 -12.03 4.58
N LEU A 219 20.77 -11.57 5.78
CA LEU A 219 19.85 -11.49 6.91
C LEU A 219 19.94 -10.14 7.61
N PRO A 220 19.18 -9.11 7.17
CA PRO A 220 19.21 -7.79 7.79
C PRO A 220 18.75 -7.76 9.25
N LYS A 221 19.35 -6.87 10.07
CA LYS A 221 19.12 -6.80 11.54
C LYS A 221 17.65 -6.71 11.95
N ARG A 222 16.80 -6.09 11.13
CA ARG A 222 15.36 -5.94 11.37
C ARG A 222 14.65 -7.28 11.60
N PHE A 223 15.09 -8.35 10.92
CA PHE A 223 14.46 -9.67 11.06
C PHE A 223 14.78 -10.32 12.41
N LEU A 224 16.02 -10.20 12.90
CA LEU A 224 16.37 -10.65 14.24
C LEU A 224 15.66 -9.83 15.32
N VAL A 225 15.59 -8.51 15.14
CA VAL A 225 14.87 -7.63 16.09
C VAL A 225 13.40 -8.02 16.16
N HIS A 226 12.75 -8.22 15.02
CA HIS A 226 11.35 -8.64 14.98
C HIS A 226 11.13 -10.01 15.64
N ARG A 227 12.01 -10.98 15.38
CA ARG A 227 11.86 -12.35 15.87
C ARG A 227 12.16 -12.51 17.36
N TYR A 228 13.25 -11.91 17.84
CA TYR A 228 13.80 -12.18 19.18
C TYR A 228 13.70 -11.01 20.17
N PHE A 229 13.58 -9.78 19.68
CA PHE A 229 13.69 -8.57 20.50
C PHE A 229 12.51 -7.61 20.27
N SER A 230 11.31 -8.17 20.00
CA SER A 230 10.11 -7.39 19.74
C SER A 230 9.68 -6.56 20.95
N ALA A 231 9.88 -7.08 22.17
CA ALA A 231 9.60 -6.37 23.41
C ALA A 231 10.54 -5.16 23.59
N GLU A 232 11.84 -5.33 23.36
CA GLU A 232 12.80 -4.23 23.42
C GLU A 232 12.56 -3.19 22.33
N LYS A 233 12.24 -3.63 21.10
CA LYS A 233 11.85 -2.72 20.01
C LYS A 233 10.65 -1.88 20.42
N LYS A 234 9.60 -2.52 20.96
CA LYS A 234 8.39 -1.83 21.43
C LYS A 234 8.70 -0.84 22.56
N ALA A 235 9.58 -1.20 23.50
CA ALA A 235 9.99 -0.28 24.57
C ALA A 235 10.73 0.95 24.03
N VAL A 236 11.54 0.81 22.96
CA VAL A 236 12.15 1.95 22.27
C VAL A 236 11.07 2.80 21.61
N GLU A 237 10.17 2.20 20.81
CA GLU A 237 9.07 2.90 20.12
C GLU A 237 8.16 3.67 21.09
N GLU A 238 7.88 3.12 22.28
CA GLU A 238 7.12 3.79 23.34
C GLU A 238 7.85 5.02 23.90
N LEU A 239 9.17 4.95 24.08
CA LEU A 239 9.96 6.11 24.49
C LEU A 239 10.07 7.16 23.38
N GLU A 240 10.13 6.76 22.11
CA GLU A 240 10.13 7.67 20.97
C GLU A 240 8.79 8.41 20.87
N THR A 241 7.68 7.69 21.02
CA THR A 241 6.34 8.30 21.07
C THR A 241 6.26 9.33 22.22
N LYS A 242 6.83 9.00 23.38
CA LYS A 242 6.90 9.91 24.52
C LYS A 242 7.81 11.11 24.27
N ARG A 243 8.95 10.92 23.57
CA ARG A 243 9.85 12.00 23.15
C ARG A 243 9.11 12.97 22.25
N ASP A 244 8.37 12.46 21.28
CA ASP A 244 7.65 13.27 20.29
C ASP A 244 6.51 14.06 20.94
N SER A 245 5.77 13.44 21.86
CA SER A 245 4.78 14.15 22.69
C SER A 245 5.40 15.25 23.54
N ILE A 246 6.56 15.02 24.18
CA ILE A 246 7.26 16.07 24.95
C ILE A 246 7.76 17.19 24.03
N SER A 247 8.20 16.85 22.81
CA SER A 247 8.64 17.84 21.82
C SER A 247 7.48 18.73 21.41
N GLN A 248 6.31 18.15 21.14
CA GLN A 248 5.10 18.89 20.80
C GLN A 248 4.65 19.80 21.96
N GLU A 249 4.61 19.29 23.21
CA GLU A 249 4.31 20.12 24.40
C GLU A 249 5.28 21.32 24.53
N LEU A 250 6.54 21.12 24.15
CA LEU A 250 7.57 22.14 24.21
C LEU A 250 7.41 23.19 23.09
N ASP A 251 7.06 22.76 21.87
CA ASP A 251 6.79 23.64 20.75
C ASP A 251 5.53 24.49 21.00
N GLU A 252 4.44 23.88 21.51
CA GLU A 252 3.21 24.58 21.91
C GLU A 252 3.49 25.66 22.97
N LEU A 253 4.30 25.33 24.00
CA LEU A 253 4.70 26.28 25.04
C LEU A 253 5.56 27.44 24.48
N ILE A 254 6.42 27.16 23.51
CA ILE A 254 7.21 28.21 22.84
C ILE A 254 6.27 29.12 22.06
N GLU A 255 5.36 28.57 21.26
CA GLU A 255 4.44 29.35 20.43
C GLU A 255 3.51 30.24 21.27
N GLU A 256 2.95 29.71 22.37
CA GLU A 256 2.07 30.45 23.28
C GLU A 256 2.76 31.69 23.88
N HIS A 257 4.06 31.62 24.12
CA HIS A 257 4.82 32.65 24.83
C HIS A 257 5.80 33.44 23.95
N SER A 258 5.83 33.22 22.63
CA SER A 258 6.73 33.95 21.70
C SER A 258 6.09 35.11 20.94
N GLY A 259 4.80 35.39 21.14
CA GLY A 259 4.11 36.56 20.55
C GLY A 259 4.61 37.92 21.09
N GLU A 260 4.16 39.04 20.52
CA GLU A 260 4.61 40.40 20.91
C GLU A 260 4.37 40.76 22.39
N GLU A 261 3.36 40.14 23.03
CA GLU A 261 3.09 40.25 24.47
C GLU A 261 3.54 39.00 25.27
N GLY A 262 4.22 38.07 24.61
CA GLY A 262 4.63 36.79 25.18
C GLY A 262 5.90 36.88 26.03
N TYR A 263 5.98 36.03 27.06
CA TYR A 263 7.09 36.02 28.02
C TYR A 263 8.47 35.73 27.42
N PHE A 264 8.53 35.09 26.25
CA PHE A 264 9.78 34.71 25.57
C PHE A 264 10.22 35.72 24.49
N SER A 265 9.38 36.72 24.18
CA SER A 265 9.66 37.77 23.18
C SER A 265 10.92 38.59 23.45
N SER A 266 11.30 38.72 24.72
CA SER A 266 12.47 39.49 25.17
C SER A 266 13.82 38.82 24.86
N LEU A 267 13.81 37.60 24.31
CA LEU A 267 15.02 36.81 24.06
C LEU A 267 15.29 36.66 22.55
N ASP A 268 16.34 37.30 22.05
CA ASP A 268 16.80 37.22 20.64
C ASP A 268 16.97 35.76 20.12
N LYS A 269 17.28 34.82 21.03
CA LYS A 269 17.29 33.37 20.78
C LYS A 269 16.76 32.62 21.98
N PHE A 270 15.62 31.96 21.83
CA PHE A 270 15.06 31.12 22.89
C PHE A 270 15.70 29.73 22.88
N ASN A 271 16.38 29.38 23.97
CA ASN A 271 16.95 28.06 24.21
C ASN A 271 17.12 27.81 25.71
N LYS A 272 17.49 26.58 26.07
CA LYS A 272 17.70 26.18 27.47
C LYS A 272 18.67 27.09 28.25
N ALA A 273 19.73 27.61 27.62
CA ALA A 273 20.71 28.45 28.28
C ALA A 273 20.18 29.88 28.52
N THR A 274 19.47 30.46 27.55
CA THR A 274 18.87 31.79 27.68
C THR A 274 17.69 31.78 28.66
N ALA A 275 16.85 30.74 28.61
CA ALA A 275 15.78 30.53 29.60
C ALA A 275 16.33 30.39 31.04
N SER A 276 17.39 29.60 31.22
CA SER A 276 18.04 29.42 32.54
C SER A 276 18.67 30.71 33.07
N LYS A 277 19.20 31.57 32.19
CA LYS A 277 19.77 32.85 32.58
C LYS A 277 18.68 33.84 32.98
N ARG A 278 17.63 33.95 32.17
CA ARG A 278 16.48 34.83 32.43
C ARG A 278 15.78 34.48 33.74
N LEU A 279 15.57 33.18 34.00
CA LEU A 279 14.96 32.72 35.24
C LEU A 279 15.75 33.15 36.50
N LYS A 280 17.09 33.23 36.42
CA LYS A 280 17.93 33.73 37.52
C LYS A 280 17.87 35.24 37.71
N GLU A 281 17.65 35.99 36.63
CA GLU A 281 17.58 37.46 36.66
C GLU A 281 16.27 37.95 37.29
N ILE A 282 15.17 37.25 37.02
CA ILE A 282 13.83 37.59 37.54
C ILE A 282 13.53 36.95 38.90
N GLN A 283 14.46 36.17 39.45
CA GLN A 283 14.25 35.36 40.65
C GLN A 283 14.03 36.25 41.88
N GLY A 284 12.84 36.20 42.48
CA GLY A 284 12.47 36.98 43.68
C GLY A 284 11.66 38.25 43.41
N ASN A 285 11.37 38.58 42.14
CA ASN A 285 10.39 39.61 41.81
C ASN A 285 8.97 39.01 41.78
N SER A 286 8.03 39.57 42.54
CA SER A 286 6.65 39.07 42.62
C SER A 286 5.81 39.40 41.37
N GLU A 287 6.20 40.41 40.59
CA GLU A 287 5.49 40.81 39.37
C GLU A 287 5.77 39.86 38.20
N ASP A 288 6.90 39.14 38.22
CA ASP A 288 7.35 38.24 37.15
C ASP A 288 6.94 36.77 37.37
N ALA A 289 6.06 36.48 38.35
CA ALA A 289 5.66 35.11 38.70
C ALA A 289 5.09 34.28 37.52
N PRO A 290 4.29 34.84 36.58
CA PRO A 290 3.83 34.11 35.39
C PRO A 290 4.97 33.76 34.42
N GLU A 291 5.91 34.68 34.18
CA GLU A 291 7.09 34.47 33.34
C GLU A 291 8.01 33.40 33.95
N GLN A 292 8.23 33.46 35.26
CA GLN A 292 8.97 32.42 36.00
C GLN A 292 8.37 31.04 35.78
N LYS A 293 7.04 30.92 35.92
CA LYS A 293 6.34 29.63 35.76
C LYS A 293 6.44 29.09 34.32
N ALA A 294 6.37 29.95 33.31
CA ALA A 294 6.55 29.57 31.91
C ALA A 294 7.99 29.08 31.64
N LEU A 295 9.01 29.80 32.13
CA LEU A 295 10.41 29.42 32.01
C LEU A 295 10.75 28.12 32.76
N GLU A 296 10.22 27.93 33.97
CA GLU A 296 10.37 26.69 34.73
C GLU A 296 9.73 25.50 34.01
N SER A 297 8.55 25.69 33.43
CA SER A 297 7.85 24.65 32.66
C SER A 297 8.65 24.27 31.42
N TYR A 298 9.18 25.26 30.70
CA TYR A 298 10.06 25.04 29.55
C TYR A 298 11.33 24.27 29.93
N LEU A 299 12.03 24.69 30.99
CA LEU A 299 13.26 24.02 31.44
C LEU A 299 12.98 22.57 31.86
N LYS A 300 11.87 22.32 32.56
CA LYS A 300 11.45 20.97 32.96
C LYS A 300 11.14 20.08 31.76
N LEU A 301 10.43 20.59 30.75
CA LEU A 301 10.17 19.84 29.51
C LEU A 301 11.46 19.60 28.73
N SER A 302 12.33 20.60 28.63
CA SER A 302 13.65 20.48 27.99
C SER A 302 14.54 19.45 28.67
N ASP A 303 14.55 19.41 30.02
CA ASP A 303 15.24 18.39 30.80
C ASP A 303 14.68 16.99 30.53
N ARG A 304 13.34 16.82 30.61
CA ARG A 304 12.66 15.55 30.31
C ARG A 304 12.94 15.06 28.89
N LEU A 305 12.93 15.95 27.91
CA LEU A 305 13.26 15.63 26.51
C LEU A 305 14.70 15.14 26.41
N SER A 306 15.64 15.84 27.04
CA SER A 306 17.05 15.46 27.05
C SER A 306 17.30 14.11 27.73
N GLU A 307 16.59 13.83 28.83
CA GLU A 307 16.69 12.55 29.54
C GLU A 307 16.07 11.41 28.74
N THR A 308 14.90 11.63 28.14
CA THR A 308 14.23 10.64 27.28
C THR A 308 15.11 10.29 26.08
N ASN A 309 15.71 11.28 25.43
CA ASN A 309 16.69 11.07 24.35
C ASN A 309 17.92 10.26 24.79
N LYS A 310 18.44 10.50 26.00
CA LYS A 310 19.52 9.69 26.56
C LYS A 310 19.09 8.24 26.78
N ARG A 311 17.89 8.02 27.32
CA ARG A 311 17.34 6.67 27.55
C ARG A 311 17.14 5.91 26.24
N ILE A 312 16.59 6.56 25.20
CA ILE A 312 16.45 5.98 23.85
C ILE A 312 17.81 5.49 23.34
N LYS A 313 18.83 6.37 23.31
CA LYS A 313 20.19 6.01 22.86
C LYS A 313 20.80 4.83 23.63
N ILE A 314 20.57 4.76 24.94
CA ILE A 314 21.05 3.65 25.78
C ILE A 314 20.35 2.35 25.40
N MET A 315 19.03 2.36 25.23
CA MET A 315 18.25 1.18 24.86
C MET A 315 18.54 0.71 23.44
N GLU A 316 18.68 1.63 22.48
CA GLU A 316 19.08 1.31 21.10
C GLU A 316 20.45 0.64 21.09
N LYS A 317 21.45 1.21 21.78
CA LYS A 317 22.78 0.60 21.86
C LYS A 317 22.76 -0.75 22.55
N SER A 318 21.92 -0.91 23.59
CA SER A 318 21.71 -2.21 24.25
C SER A 318 21.11 -3.24 23.30
N LEU A 319 20.09 -2.84 22.53
CA LEU A 319 19.45 -3.67 21.51
C LEU A 319 20.44 -4.07 20.43
N GLU A 320 21.22 -3.13 19.89
CA GLU A 320 22.24 -3.43 18.87
C GLU A 320 23.28 -4.44 19.37
N ASN A 321 23.74 -4.32 20.62
CA ASN A 321 24.66 -5.28 21.22
C ASN A 321 24.03 -6.67 21.37
N LYS A 322 22.75 -6.75 21.76
CA LYS A 322 22.03 -8.02 21.85
C LYS A 322 21.87 -8.67 20.47
N VAL A 323 21.53 -7.89 19.45
CA VAL A 323 21.39 -8.37 18.08
C VAL A 323 22.74 -8.89 17.57
N LEU A 324 23.82 -8.15 17.79
CA LEU A 324 25.18 -8.58 17.41
C LEU A 324 25.58 -9.89 18.11
N ALA A 325 25.24 -10.04 19.39
CA ALA A 325 25.47 -11.29 20.11
C ALA A 325 24.63 -12.44 19.53
N GLN A 326 23.38 -12.16 19.15
CA GLN A 326 22.50 -13.17 18.56
C GLN A 326 23.02 -13.66 17.21
N TYR A 327 23.52 -12.78 16.33
CA TYR A 327 24.11 -13.18 15.05
C TYR A 327 25.22 -14.24 15.21
N LYS A 328 26.05 -14.11 16.26
CA LYS A 328 27.14 -15.06 16.52
C LYS A 328 26.66 -16.43 16.98
N ASN A 329 25.43 -16.53 17.47
CA ASN A 329 24.84 -17.76 18.01
C ASN A 329 23.84 -18.40 17.04
N LEU A 330 23.56 -17.78 15.89
CA LEU A 330 22.59 -18.32 14.93
C LEU A 330 23.10 -19.64 14.34
N THR A 331 22.23 -20.64 14.39
CA THR A 331 22.41 -21.91 13.70
C THR A 331 22.00 -21.80 12.24
N GLU A 332 22.50 -22.71 11.40
CA GLU A 332 22.12 -22.77 9.97
C GLU A 332 20.59 -22.91 9.79
N ALA A 333 19.95 -23.71 10.65
CA ALA A 333 18.50 -23.91 10.64
C ALA A 333 17.75 -22.61 10.94
N GLU A 334 18.19 -21.84 11.95
CA GLU A 334 17.57 -20.55 12.28
C GLU A 334 17.80 -19.51 11.18
N ILE A 335 18.97 -19.50 10.53
CA ILE A 335 19.21 -18.62 9.37
C ILE A 335 18.23 -18.96 8.25
N LYS A 336 18.05 -20.25 7.95
CA LYS A 336 17.08 -20.70 6.94
C LYS A 336 15.66 -20.26 7.28
N ASP A 337 15.23 -20.42 8.53
CA ASP A 337 13.89 -20.01 8.96
C ASP A 337 13.71 -18.48 8.82
N LEU A 338 14.68 -17.69 9.29
CA LEU A 338 14.61 -16.23 9.22
C LEU A 338 14.64 -15.69 7.78
N VAL A 339 15.47 -16.28 6.91
CA VAL A 339 15.62 -15.82 5.53
C VAL A 339 14.46 -16.32 4.67
N VAL A 340 14.13 -17.61 4.75
CA VAL A 340 13.10 -18.19 3.88
C VAL A 340 11.71 -17.80 4.35
N ASP A 341 11.38 -18.03 5.63
CA ASP A 341 10.02 -17.78 6.12
C ASP A 341 9.78 -16.31 6.42
N ASP A 342 10.64 -15.70 7.25
CA ASP A 342 10.38 -14.35 7.76
C ASP A 342 10.72 -13.24 6.74
N LYS A 343 11.78 -13.40 5.93
CA LYS A 343 12.19 -12.43 4.90
C LYS A 343 11.49 -12.67 3.56
N TRP A 344 11.73 -13.80 2.91
CA TRP A 344 11.26 -14.03 1.54
C TRP A 344 9.76 -14.33 1.47
N MET A 345 9.26 -15.29 2.24
CA MET A 345 7.86 -15.70 2.14
C MET A 345 6.89 -14.64 2.69
N THR A 346 7.25 -13.92 3.73
CA THR A 346 6.45 -12.78 4.23
C THR A 346 6.32 -11.69 3.14
N ALA A 347 7.43 -11.31 2.50
CA ALA A 347 7.39 -10.28 1.45
C ALA A 347 6.52 -10.69 0.25
N LEU A 348 6.64 -11.95 -0.19
CA LEU A 348 5.83 -12.49 -1.27
C LEU A 348 4.36 -12.60 -0.88
N TYR A 349 4.07 -13.03 0.35
CA TYR A 349 2.69 -13.08 0.87
C TYR A 349 2.05 -11.70 0.88
N ASP A 350 2.75 -10.70 1.40
CA ASP A 350 2.25 -9.33 1.47
C ASP A 350 2.00 -8.73 0.09
N ALA A 351 2.87 -9.01 -0.89
CA ALA A 351 2.69 -8.56 -2.28
C ALA A 351 1.44 -9.19 -2.93
N ILE A 352 1.24 -10.50 -2.75
CA ILE A 352 0.09 -11.23 -3.30
C ILE A 352 -1.21 -10.79 -2.63
N LYS A 353 -1.19 -10.63 -1.30
CA LYS A 353 -2.33 -10.09 -0.54
C LYS A 353 -2.67 -8.68 -1.01
N GLY A 354 -1.66 -7.83 -1.25
CA GLY A 354 -1.84 -6.50 -1.82
C GLY A 354 -2.52 -6.49 -3.19
N GLU A 355 -2.24 -7.48 -4.05
CA GLU A 355 -2.93 -7.61 -5.33
C GLU A 355 -4.42 -7.96 -5.15
N MET A 356 -4.76 -8.79 -4.17
CA MET A 356 -6.17 -9.08 -3.84
C MET A 356 -6.92 -7.86 -3.32
N ASP A 357 -6.29 -7.09 -2.43
CA ASP A 357 -6.84 -5.83 -1.95
C ASP A 357 -7.05 -4.86 -3.12
N ARG A 358 -6.13 -4.83 -4.09
CA ARG A 358 -6.23 -4.00 -5.29
C ARG A 358 -7.42 -4.40 -6.18
N ILE A 359 -7.68 -5.69 -6.38
CA ILE A 359 -8.86 -6.17 -7.13
C ILE A 359 -10.15 -5.64 -6.48
N SER A 360 -10.22 -5.72 -5.16
CA SER A 360 -11.39 -5.29 -4.36
C SER A 360 -11.57 -3.78 -4.36
N GLN A 361 -10.45 -3.04 -4.30
CA GLN A 361 -10.45 -1.59 -4.42
C GLN A 361 -10.89 -1.13 -5.80
N LYS A 362 -10.48 -1.81 -6.88
CA LYS A 362 -10.96 -1.52 -8.24
C LYS A 362 -12.47 -1.70 -8.34
N LEU A 363 -13.02 -2.79 -7.81
CA LEU A 363 -14.47 -3.00 -7.77
C LEU A 363 -15.18 -1.91 -6.95
N THR A 364 -14.67 -1.60 -5.76
CA THR A 364 -15.21 -0.55 -4.88
C THR A 364 -15.24 0.79 -5.59
N GLN A 365 -14.11 1.18 -6.19
CA GLN A 365 -13.95 2.43 -6.91
C GLN A 365 -14.90 2.51 -8.09
N ARG A 366 -15.02 1.42 -8.86
CA ARG A 366 -15.92 1.37 -10.01
C ARG A 366 -17.39 1.52 -9.61
N ILE A 367 -17.83 0.86 -8.54
CA ILE A 367 -19.21 1.01 -8.07
C ILE A 367 -19.46 2.43 -7.56
N LYS A 368 -18.51 3.03 -6.85
CA LYS A 368 -18.60 4.43 -6.42
C LYS A 368 -18.70 5.39 -7.60
N GLU A 369 -17.87 5.20 -8.62
CA GLU A 369 -17.94 6.00 -9.85
C GLU A 369 -19.31 5.92 -10.50
N LEU A 370 -19.91 4.72 -10.60
CA LEU A 370 -21.26 4.56 -11.16
C LEU A 370 -22.33 5.23 -10.28
N ALA A 371 -22.20 5.11 -8.96
CA ALA A 371 -23.12 5.71 -8.02
C ALA A 371 -23.06 7.25 -8.04
N GLU A 372 -21.85 7.82 -8.06
CA GLU A 372 -21.61 9.27 -8.14
C GLU A 372 -22.07 9.83 -9.49
N ARG A 373 -21.76 9.12 -10.58
CA ARG A 373 -22.10 9.50 -11.96
C ARG A 373 -23.59 9.75 -12.14
N TYR A 374 -24.44 8.91 -11.53
CA TYR A 374 -25.90 8.99 -11.68
C TYR A 374 -26.62 9.47 -10.41
N ALA A 375 -25.89 10.00 -9.42
CA ALA A 375 -26.49 10.45 -8.16
C ALA A 375 -27.32 11.73 -8.32
N VAL A 376 -26.84 12.69 -9.12
CA VAL A 376 -27.46 14.02 -9.24
C VAL A 376 -28.39 14.02 -10.44
N THR A 377 -29.69 14.05 -10.17
CA THR A 377 -30.73 13.99 -11.21
C THR A 377 -31.18 15.37 -11.66
N LEU A 378 -31.74 15.49 -12.87
CA LEU A 378 -32.27 16.76 -13.38
C LEU A 378 -33.33 17.37 -12.43
N PRO A 379 -34.32 16.62 -11.91
CA PRO A 379 -35.29 17.17 -10.95
C PRO A 379 -34.65 17.72 -9.67
N GLU A 380 -33.58 17.10 -9.19
CA GLU A 380 -32.84 17.62 -8.03
C GLU A 380 -32.07 18.90 -8.35
N MET A 381 -31.47 18.98 -9.54
CA MET A 381 -30.80 20.20 -10.01
C MET A 381 -31.80 21.35 -10.19
N GLU A 382 -32.96 21.09 -10.79
CA GLU A 382 -34.04 22.08 -10.94
C GLU A 382 -34.53 22.58 -9.57
N ARG A 383 -34.76 21.67 -8.62
CA ARG A 383 -35.16 22.04 -7.25
C ARG A 383 -34.10 22.88 -6.55
N LYS A 384 -32.82 22.47 -6.60
CA LYS A 384 -31.71 23.23 -6.00
C LYS A 384 -31.55 24.60 -6.68
N GLY A 385 -31.71 24.65 -7.99
CA GLY A 385 -31.69 25.89 -8.78
C GLY A 385 -32.74 26.87 -8.26
N LYS A 386 -33.99 26.39 -8.13
CA LYS A 386 -35.09 27.20 -7.59
C LYS A 386 -34.84 27.66 -6.15
N GLU A 387 -34.33 26.79 -5.28
CA GLU A 387 -34.00 27.15 -3.89
C GLU A 387 -32.89 28.21 -3.81
N LEU A 388 -31.90 28.14 -4.69
CA LEU A 388 -30.83 29.15 -4.78
C LEU A 388 -31.35 30.46 -5.37
N GLU A 389 -32.20 30.40 -6.39
CA GLU A 389 -32.88 31.56 -6.98
C GLU A 389 -33.70 32.31 -5.92
N GLU A 390 -34.55 31.59 -5.17
CA GLU A 390 -35.34 32.17 -4.07
C GLU A 390 -34.46 32.81 -2.98
N LYS A 391 -33.30 32.22 -2.67
CA LYS A 391 -32.33 32.83 -1.74
C LYS A 391 -31.75 34.12 -2.30
N VAL A 392 -31.30 34.12 -3.55
CA VAL A 392 -30.72 35.30 -4.21
C VAL A 392 -31.74 36.43 -4.27
N GLU A 393 -32.97 36.15 -4.70
CA GLU A 393 -34.07 37.11 -4.68
C GLU A 393 -34.30 37.68 -3.27
N GLY A 394 -34.30 36.82 -2.24
CA GLY A 394 -34.41 37.23 -0.85
C GLY A 394 -33.27 38.17 -0.40
N HIS A 395 -32.05 37.94 -0.85
CA HIS A 395 -30.90 38.82 -0.59
C HIS A 395 -31.02 40.15 -1.33
N LEU A 396 -31.42 40.13 -2.60
CA LEU A 396 -31.60 41.35 -3.41
C LEU A 396 -32.70 42.26 -2.84
N ARG A 397 -33.81 41.69 -2.39
CA ARG A 397 -34.88 42.43 -1.70
C ARG A 397 -34.38 43.11 -0.43
N LYS A 398 -33.55 42.44 0.37
CA LYS A 398 -32.93 43.04 1.57
C LYS A 398 -31.99 44.20 1.23
N MET A 399 -31.39 44.20 0.05
CA MET A 399 -30.54 45.27 -0.47
C MET A 399 -31.31 46.42 -1.13
N GLY A 400 -32.65 46.32 -1.24
CA GLY A 400 -33.50 47.35 -1.82
C GLY A 400 -33.65 47.29 -3.34
N PHE A 401 -33.17 46.20 -3.98
CA PHE A 401 -33.39 45.96 -5.40
C PHE A 401 -34.68 45.14 -5.59
N LEU A 402 -35.58 45.61 -6.45
CA LEU A 402 -36.75 44.86 -6.91
C LEU A 402 -36.38 44.16 -8.23
N TRP A 403 -36.39 42.83 -8.20
CA TRP A 403 -36.26 41.95 -9.36
C TRP A 403 -37.56 41.15 -9.48
#